data_AF-A0A6P0IZP6-F1
#
_entry.id   AF-A0A6P0IZP6-F1
#
_cell.length_a   1.000
_cell.length_b   1.000
_cell.length_c   1.000
_cell.angle_alpha   90.00
_cell.angle_beta   90.00
_cell.angle_gamma   90.00
#
_symmetry.space_group_name_H-M   'P 1'
#
loop_
_entity.id
_entity.type
_entity.pdbx_description
1 polymer ?
#
loop_
_entity_poly.entity_id
_entity_poly.type
_entity_poly.pdbx_seq_one_letter_code
_entity_poly.pdbx_strand_id
1 'polypeptide(L)' 'MPDFLPIAYFQNKFVPFADAKISIATHALHYGTG' A
#
# COMPACT_ATOMS: atom_id res chain seq x y z
N MET A 1 -2.24 -2.20 20.03
CA MET A 1 -2.86 -1.64 18.82
C MET A 1 -3.84 -2.67 18.30
N PRO A 2 -5.09 -2.33 17.98
CA PRO A 2 -5.96 -3.26 17.25
C PRO A 2 -5.25 -3.65 15.94
N ASP A 3 -5.41 -4.90 15.49
CA ASP A 3 -4.78 -5.43 14.27
C ASP A 3 -5.17 -4.58 13.07
N PHE A 4 -4.34 -3.57 12.81
CA PHE A 4 -4.59 -2.55 11.80
C PHE A 4 -4.43 -3.21 10.41
N LEU A 5 -5.57 -3.36 9.71
CA LEU A 5 -5.70 -3.82 8.32
C LEU A 5 -4.89 -5.10 8.00
N PRO A 6 -5.45 -6.30 8.15
CA PRO A 6 -4.70 -7.53 7.87
C PRO A 6 -4.38 -7.75 6.38
N ILE A 7 -5.18 -7.20 5.47
CA ILE A 7 -5.08 -7.43 4.02
C ILE A 7 -5.22 -6.10 3.27
N ALA A 8 -4.46 -5.95 2.19
CA ALA A 8 -4.55 -4.87 1.22
C ALA A 8 -4.85 -5.43 -0.19
N TYR A 9 -5.52 -4.63 -1.03
CA TYR A 9 -5.59 -4.89 -2.46
C TYR A 9 -4.44 -4.16 -3.17
N PHE A 10 -3.54 -4.90 -3.81
CA PHE A 10 -2.35 -4.36 -4.45
C PHE A 10 -2.01 -5.16 -5.70
N GLN A 11 -1.73 -4.46 -6.82
CA GLN A 11 -1.38 -5.09 -8.10
C GLN A 11 -2.36 -6.20 -8.54
N ASN A 12 -3.65 -5.88 -8.46
CA ASN A 12 -4.74 -6.76 -8.87
C ASN A 12 -4.90 -8.06 -8.05
N LYS A 13 -4.42 -8.06 -6.81
CA LYS A 13 -4.45 -9.21 -5.88
C LYS A 13 -4.71 -8.73 -4.45
N PHE A 14 -5.25 -9.63 -3.62
CA PHE A 14 -5.30 -9.44 -2.17
C PHE A 14 -4.00 -9.99 -1.55
N VAL A 15 -3.33 -9.18 -0.73
CA VAL A 15 -2.03 -9.50 -0.10
C VAL A 15 -2.03 -9.08 1.38
N PRO A 16 -1.18 -9.66 2.25
CA PRO A 16 -0.96 -9.13 3.59
C PRO A 16 -0.56 -7.66 3.54
N PHE A 17 -1.09 -6.83 4.44
CA PHE A 17 -0.83 -5.38 4.40
C PHE A 17 0.67 -5.03 4.44
N ALA A 18 1.47 -5.80 5.21
CA ALA A 18 2.91 -5.63 5.29
C ALA A 18 3.65 -5.83 3.95
N ASP A 19 3.04 -6.51 2.97
CA ASP A 19 3.62 -6.81 1.66
C ASP A 19 3.21 -5.79 0.58
N ALA A 20 2.18 -4.98 0.83
CA ALA A 20 1.72 -3.93 -0.08
C ALA A 20 2.66 -2.70 -0.03
N LYS A 21 3.89 -2.87 -0.50
CA LYS A 21 4.94 -1.85 -0.46
C LYS A 21 5.02 -1.08 -1.78
N ILE A 22 5.22 0.23 -1.68
CA ILE A 22 5.59 1.11 -2.80
C ILE A 22 6.93 1.79 -2.51
N SER A 23 7.64 2.22 -3.56
CA SER A 23 8.87 3.00 -3.38
C SER A 23 8.54 4.36 -2.77
N ILE A 24 9.44 4.89 -1.93
CA ILE A 24 9.31 6.28 -1.48
C ILE A 24 9.30 7.23 -2.66
N ALA A 25 10.04 6.92 -3.74
CA ALA A 25 10.12 7.71 -4.98
C ALA A 25 8.82 7.70 -5.83
N THR A 26 7.71 7.21 -5.30
CA THR A 26 6.44 7.16 -6.03
C THR A 26 5.91 8.57 -6.28
N HIS A 27 5.55 8.87 -7.52
CA HIS A 27 5.05 10.19 -7.91
C HIS A 27 3.78 10.57 -7.15
N ALA A 28 2.81 9.65 -7.04
CA ALA A 28 1.58 9.85 -6.29
C ALA A 28 1.82 10.22 -4.82
N LEU A 29 2.87 9.67 -4.20
CA LEU A 29 3.23 9.97 -2.81
C LEU A 29 3.74 11.39 -2.65
N HIS A 30 4.54 11.89 -3.61
CA HIS A 30 5.14 13.21 -3.54
C HIS A 30 4.24 14.33 -4.05
N TYR A 31 3.44 14.04 -5.08
CA TYR A 31 2.69 15.03 -5.83
C TYR A 31 1.18 14.88 -5.69
N GLY A 32 0.70 13.89 -4.93
CA GLY A 32 -0.73 13.70 -4.66
C GLY A 32 -1.55 13.29 -5.89
N THR A 33 -0.89 12.80 -6.94
CA THR A 33 -1.54 12.40 -8.20
C THR A 33 -1.66 10.87 -8.26
N GLY A 34 -2.85 10.32 -8.04
CA GLY A 34 -3.11 8.88 -8.02
C GLY A 34 -4.36 8.52 -8.81
#